data_AF-A0A2P5WJ28-F1
#
_entry.id   AF-A0A2P5WJ28-F1
#
_cell.length_a   1.000
_cell.length_b   1.000
_cell.length_c   1.000
_cell.angle_alpha   90.00
_cell.angle_beta   90.00
_cell.angle_gamma   90.00
#
_symmetry.space_group_name_H-M   'P 1'
#
loop_
_entity.id
_entity.type
_entity.pdbx_description
1 polymer ?
#
loop_
_entity_poly.entity_id
_entity_poly.type
_entity_poly.pdbx_seq_one_letter_code
_entity_poly.pdbx_strand_id
1 'polypeptide(L)'
;MLPINYESWHHMLDSNKNQALDNIKEVSSGQKVGCLQLFEITHRKKDGSPMTSEVGQIMEKLKEKKAEYETIALTDSSINLENIDNRIITEVLGPERKYEELQQQLIADAAARETKVVAMAAEQSRKYDELQL
;
A
#
# COMPACT_ATOMS: atom_id res chain seq x y z
N MET A 1 -11.67 -26.06 1.69
CA MET A 1 -10.66 -25.91 2.76
C MET A 1 -9.80 -27.15 2.75
N LEU A 2 -8.52 -27.05 2.36
CA LEU A 2 -7.57 -28.15 2.49
C LEU A 2 -6.76 -27.92 3.77
N PRO A 3 -6.62 -28.91 4.67
CA PRO A 3 -5.80 -28.75 5.85
C PRO A 3 -4.33 -28.76 5.44
N ILE A 4 -3.60 -27.71 5.80
CA ILE A 4 -2.15 -27.67 5.65
C ILE A 4 -1.59 -28.73 6.60
N ASN A 5 -1.04 -29.81 6.03
CA ASN A 5 -0.40 -30.89 6.77
C ASN A 5 0.84 -30.36 7.51
N TYR A 6 0.85 -30.51 8.84
CA TYR A 6 1.89 -30.03 9.75
C TYR A 6 3.22 -30.80 9.62
N GLU A 7 3.21 -32.05 9.11
CA GLU A 7 4.43 -32.86 8.93
C GLU A 7 5.39 -32.30 7.87
N SER A 8 4.94 -31.43 6.96
CA SER A 8 5.78 -30.86 5.90
C SER A 8 6.76 -29.77 6.40
N TRP A 9 6.57 -29.27 7.63
CA TRP A 9 7.40 -28.20 8.21
C TRP A 9 8.79 -28.64 8.69
N HIS A 10 9.03 -29.95 8.80
CA HIS A 10 10.32 -30.48 9.26
C HIS A 10 11.38 -30.57 8.16
N HIS A 11 11.02 -30.30 6.90
CA HIS A 11 11.92 -30.45 5.76
C HIS A 11 12.21 -29.13 5.02
N MET A 12 12.15 -28.00 5.73
CA MET A 12 12.62 -26.69 5.23
C MET A 12 13.96 -26.34 5.89
N LEU A 13 14.95 -25.98 5.06
CA LEU A 13 16.31 -25.58 5.45
C LEU A 13 16.29 -24.57 6.63
N ASP A 14 16.94 -24.92 7.74
CA ASP A 14 16.86 -24.21 9.03
C ASP A 14 17.27 -22.71 8.98
N SER A 15 18.05 -22.31 7.98
CA SER A 15 18.47 -20.91 7.78
C SER A 15 17.28 -19.94 7.59
N ASN A 16 16.19 -20.39 6.96
CA ASN A 16 15.01 -19.55 6.67
C ASN A 16 14.10 -19.34 7.89
N LYS A 17 14.07 -20.29 8.83
CA LYS A 17 13.26 -20.17 10.06
C LYS A 17 13.82 -19.11 11.00
N ASN A 18 15.15 -19.00 11.09
CA ASN A 18 15.79 -18.07 12.01
C ASN A 18 15.72 -16.62 11.53
N GLN A 19 15.73 -16.35 10.22
CA GLN A 19 15.64 -14.96 9.71
C GLN A 19 14.25 -14.35 9.94
N ALA A 20 13.18 -15.09 9.70
CA ALA A 20 11.82 -14.62 9.97
C ALA A 20 11.55 -14.49 11.47
N LEU A 21 12.07 -15.43 12.28
CA LEU A 21 11.96 -15.37 13.73
C LEU A 21 12.82 -14.26 14.33
N ASP A 22 14.04 -14.00 13.85
CA ASP A 22 14.89 -12.90 14.34
C ASP A 22 14.26 -11.54 14.01
N ASN A 23 13.72 -11.36 12.80
CA ASN A 23 12.98 -10.15 12.44
C ASN A 23 11.73 -9.95 13.31
N ILE A 24 11.01 -11.01 13.68
CA ILE A 24 9.84 -10.91 14.58
C ILE A 24 10.27 -10.74 16.04
N LYS A 25 11.40 -11.34 16.44
CA LYS A 25 11.91 -11.34 17.81
C LYS A 25 12.54 -10.00 18.19
N GLU A 26 13.24 -9.35 17.27
CA GLU A 26 13.71 -7.96 17.39
C GLU A 26 12.53 -7.00 17.63
N VAL A 27 11.41 -7.25 16.95
CA VAL A 27 10.15 -6.48 17.00
C VAL A 27 9.32 -6.80 18.25
N SER A 28 9.45 -8.00 18.83
CA SER A 28 8.70 -8.45 20.01
C SER A 28 9.30 -8.02 21.36
N SER A 29 10.42 -7.28 21.35
CA SER A 29 11.18 -6.88 22.54
C SER A 29 10.56 -5.72 23.34
N GLY A 30 9.35 -5.26 22.99
CA GLY A 30 8.71 -4.09 23.61
C GLY A 30 9.12 -2.75 22.99
N GLN A 31 9.98 -2.77 21.96
CA GLN A 31 10.21 -1.62 21.08
C GLN A 31 8.98 -1.38 20.21
N LYS A 32 8.43 -0.16 20.25
CA LYS A 32 7.40 0.25 19.30
C LYS A 32 7.95 0.11 17.89
N VAL A 33 7.27 -0.69 17.08
CA VAL A 33 7.58 -0.86 15.66
C VAL A 33 7.32 0.47 14.98
N GLY A 34 8.35 1.05 14.35
CA GLY A 34 8.17 2.25 13.54
C GLY A 34 7.19 1.97 12.40
N CYS A 35 6.35 2.95 12.06
CA CYS A 35 5.35 2.81 11.00
C CYS A 35 5.95 2.36 9.66
N LEU A 36 7.20 2.76 9.40
CA LEU A 36 7.94 2.36 8.21
C LEU A 36 8.27 0.86 8.20
N GLN A 37 8.70 0.29 9.33
CA GLN A 37 8.95 -1.15 9.46
C GLN A 37 7.67 -1.95 9.24
N LEU A 38 6.54 -1.49 9.79
CA LEU A 38 5.24 -2.15 9.59
C LEU A 38 4.82 -2.12 8.12
N PHE A 39 5.04 -0.98 7.43
CA PHE A 39 4.82 -0.86 5.99
C PHE A 39 5.69 -1.87 5.22
N GLU A 40 6.97 -2.02 5.56
CA GLU A 40 7.84 -2.98 4.88
C GLU A 40 7.40 -4.44 5.05
N ILE A 41 7.00 -4.83 6.27
CA ILE A 41 6.57 -6.20 6.56
C ILE A 41 5.27 -6.53 5.84
N THR A 42 4.32 -5.59 5.79
CA THR A 42 3.00 -5.80 5.20
C THR A 42 3.02 -5.82 3.66
N HIS A 43 4.00 -5.16 3.03
CA HIS A 43 4.07 -4.99 1.58
C HIS A 43 5.19 -5.83 0.90
N ARG A 44 5.92 -6.66 1.67
CA ARG A 44 6.88 -7.63 1.15
C ARG A 44 6.27 -9.03 1.06
N LYS A 45 6.71 -9.75 0.03
CA LYS A 45 6.50 -11.18 -0.13
C LYS A 45 7.46 -11.94 0.78
N LYS A 46 7.23 -13.25 0.94
CA LYS A 46 8.06 -14.12 1.82
C LYS A 46 9.51 -14.25 1.37
N ASP A 47 9.81 -13.99 0.10
CA ASP A 47 11.16 -13.94 -0.48
C ASP A 47 11.85 -12.58 -0.24
N GLY A 48 11.20 -11.65 0.48
CA GLY A 48 11.71 -10.31 0.79
C GLY A 48 11.51 -9.30 -0.34
N SER A 49 10.99 -9.71 -1.50
CA SER A 49 10.72 -8.81 -2.62
C SER A 49 9.42 -8.01 -2.41
N PRO A 50 9.32 -6.78 -2.95
CA PRO A 50 8.07 -6.02 -2.91
C PRO A 50 6.97 -6.75 -3.68
N MET A 51 5.72 -6.62 -3.23
CA MET A 51 4.58 -7.27 -3.90
C MET A 51 4.37 -6.79 -5.34
N THR A 52 4.66 -5.52 -5.62
CA THR A 52 4.60 -4.90 -6.95
C THR A 52 5.84 -4.04 -7.21
N SER A 53 6.13 -3.75 -8.47
CA SER A 53 7.24 -2.86 -8.84
C SER A 53 7.03 -1.42 -8.35
N GLU A 54 5.79 -0.96 -8.27
CA GLU A 54 5.41 0.34 -7.73
C GLU A 54 5.72 0.42 -6.22
N VAL A 55 5.30 -0.59 -5.46
CA VAL A 55 5.67 -0.71 -4.04
C VAL A 55 7.19 -0.74 -3.88
N GLY A 56 7.93 -1.43 -4.76
CA GLY A 56 9.39 -1.42 -4.75
C GLY A 56 10.00 -0.02 -4.85
N GLN A 57 9.51 0.81 -5.77
CA GLN A 57 9.96 2.19 -5.93
C GLN A 57 9.60 3.06 -4.72
N ILE A 58 8.40 2.88 -4.15
CA ILE A 58 7.96 3.57 -2.94
C ILE A 58 8.88 3.23 -1.76
N MET A 59 9.22 1.95 -1.59
CA MET A 59 10.15 1.51 -0.55
C MET A 59 11.54 2.11 -0.70
N GLU A 60 12.04 2.24 -1.92
CA GLU A 60 13.33 2.88 -2.20
C GLU A 60 13.31 4.36 -1.81
N LYS A 61 12.27 5.09 -2.19
CA LYS A 61 12.06 6.50 -1.79
C LYS A 61 11.96 6.67 -0.28
N LEU A 62 11.24 5.78 0.40
CA LEU A 62 11.11 5.82 1.86
C LEU A 62 12.48 5.61 2.54
N LYS A 63 13.34 4.73 2.01
CA LYS A 63 14.69 4.50 2.53
C LYS A 63 15.61 5.70 2.31
N GLU A 64 15.57 6.30 1.13
CA GLU A 64 16.31 7.52 0.82
C GLU A 64 15.90 8.67 1.76
N LYS A 65 14.59 8.88 1.92
CA LYS A 65 14.05 9.93 2.79
C LYS A 65 14.39 9.69 4.27
N LYS A 66 14.41 8.43 4.72
CA LYS A 66 14.86 8.07 6.07
C LYS A 66 16.31 8.42 6.31
N ALA A 67 17.20 8.14 5.36
CA ALA A 67 18.59 8.53 5.47
C ALA A 67 18.74 10.07 5.54
N GLU A 68 18.00 10.82 4.73
CA GLU A 68 17.99 12.30 4.78
C GLU A 68 17.58 12.79 6.19
N TYR A 69 16.45 12.33 6.72
CA TYR A 69 15.99 12.77 8.04
C TYR A 69 16.86 12.27 9.20
N GLU A 70 17.49 11.10 9.12
CA GLU A 70 18.47 10.65 10.12
C GLU A 70 19.70 11.57 10.16
N THR A 71 20.17 12.05 9.00
CA THR A 71 21.28 13.03 8.96
C THR A 71 20.88 14.38 9.54
N ILE A 72 19.63 14.82 9.33
CA ILE A 72 19.10 16.06 9.91
C ILE A 72 18.90 15.89 11.42
N ALA A 73 18.33 14.78 11.89
CA ALA A 73 18.14 14.52 13.32
C ALA A 73 19.47 14.37 14.08
N LEU A 74 20.52 13.86 13.43
CA LEU A 74 21.87 13.86 13.98
C LEU A 74 22.40 15.29 14.21
N THR A 75 21.94 16.25 13.41
CA THR A 75 22.34 17.66 13.47
C THR A 75 21.41 18.48 14.39
N ASP A 76 20.11 18.18 14.38
CA ASP A 76 19.07 18.81 15.17
C ASP A 76 18.44 17.79 16.11
N SER A 77 18.99 17.71 17.33
CA SER A 77 18.57 16.77 18.37
C SER A 77 17.12 16.94 18.83
N SER A 78 16.42 17.99 18.37
CA SER A 78 15.00 18.20 18.66
C SER A 78 14.07 17.30 17.84
N ILE A 79 14.58 16.65 16.79
CA ILE A 79 13.81 15.75 15.93
C ILE A 79 13.79 14.34 16.52
N ASN A 80 12.63 13.93 17.05
CA ASN A 80 12.40 12.56 17.54
C ASN A 80 12.26 11.56 16.37
N LEU A 81 13.01 10.45 16.42
CA LEU A 81 12.97 9.35 15.44
C LEU A 81 11.54 8.80 15.18
N GLU A 82 10.69 8.72 16.22
CA GLU A 82 9.30 8.23 16.08
C GLU A 82 8.41 9.24 15.32
N ASN A 83 8.76 10.53 15.33
CA ASN A 83 8.10 11.54 14.51
C ASN A 83 8.62 11.53 13.07
N ILE A 84 9.87 11.13 12.84
CA ILE A 84 10.48 11.05 11.51
C ILE A 84 9.76 10.00 10.67
N ASP A 85 9.55 8.79 11.19
CA ASP A 85 8.87 7.72 10.45
C ASP A 85 7.44 8.12 10.03
N ASN A 86 6.68 8.71 10.95
CA ASN A 86 5.32 9.19 10.68
C ASN A 86 5.30 10.31 9.64
N ARG A 87 6.28 11.21 9.70
CA ARG A 87 6.44 12.31 8.75
C ARG A 87 6.80 11.79 7.35
N ILE A 88 7.77 10.88 7.25
CA ILE A 88 8.19 10.26 6.00
C ILE A 88 7.03 9.51 5.34
N ILE A 89 6.32 8.68 6.10
CA ILE A 89 5.12 7.96 5.63
C ILE A 89 4.09 8.96 5.07
N THR A 90 3.86 10.08 5.75
CA THR A 90 2.87 11.08 5.32
C THR A 90 3.33 11.86 4.07
N GLU A 91 4.62 12.21 3.98
CA GLU A 91 5.18 12.95 2.86
C GLU A 91 5.29 12.09 1.58
N VAL A 92 5.59 10.79 1.72
CA VAL A 92 5.76 9.87 0.58
C VAL A 92 4.41 9.23 0.17
N LEU A 93 3.67 8.62 1.11
CA LEU A 93 2.43 7.90 0.80
C LEU A 93 1.18 8.80 0.78
N GLY A 94 1.23 9.97 1.41
CA GLY A 94 0.11 10.91 1.45
C GLY A 94 -0.33 11.42 0.06
N PRO A 95 0.62 11.81 -0.82
CA PRO A 95 0.31 12.17 -2.20
C PRO A 95 -0.23 11.02 -3.04
N GLU A 96 0.32 9.81 -2.90
CA GLU A 96 -0.05 8.63 -3.71
C GLU A 96 -1.51 8.21 -3.46
N ARG A 97 -1.96 8.18 -2.20
CA ARG A 97 -3.38 7.90 -1.88
C ARG A 97 -4.35 8.94 -2.43
N LYS A 98 -3.99 10.23 -2.37
CA LYS A 98 -4.83 11.31 -2.90
C LYS A 98 -4.96 11.24 -4.42
N TYR A 99 -3.90 10.85 -5.12
CA TYR A 99 -3.94 10.66 -6.57
C TYR A 99 -4.86 9.50 -6.97
N GLU A 100 -4.79 8.37 -6.25
CA GLU A 100 -5.63 7.21 -6.51
C GLU A 100 -7.12 7.49 -6.24
N GLU A 101 -7.44 8.20 -5.14
CA GLU A 101 -8.80 8.67 -4.85
C GLU A 101 -9.33 9.61 -5.96
N LEU A 102 -8.51 10.54 -6.45
CA LEU A 102 -8.88 11.43 -7.56
C LEU A 102 -9.09 10.67 -8.88
N GLN A 103 -8.28 9.65 -9.17
CA GLN A 103 -8.47 8.80 -10.34
C GLN A 103 -9.78 8.03 -10.26
N GLN A 104 -10.11 7.44 -9.10
CA GLN A 104 -11.36 6.72 -8.89
C GLN A 104 -12.58 7.65 -8.99
N GLN A 105 -12.51 8.86 -8.45
CA GLN A 105 -13.59 9.85 -8.57
C GLN A 105 -13.83 10.24 -10.03
N LEU A 106 -12.77 10.48 -10.80
CA LEU A 106 -12.87 10.80 -12.23
C LEU A 106 -13.50 9.65 -13.04
N ILE A 107 -13.13 8.40 -12.73
CA ILE A 107 -13.70 7.21 -13.38
C ILE A 107 -15.19 7.07 -13.05
N ALA A 108 -15.57 7.24 -11.78
CA ALA A 108 -16.96 7.18 -11.35
C ALA A 108 -17.81 8.29 -12.00
N ASP A 109 -17.28 9.51 -12.08
CA ASP A 109 -17.93 10.65 -12.73
C ASP A 109 -18.14 10.41 -14.23
N ALA A 110 -17.14 9.84 -14.92
CA ALA A 110 -17.23 9.51 -16.34
C ALA A 110 -18.31 8.44 -16.59
N ALA A 111 -18.30 7.35 -15.82
CA ALA A 111 -19.28 6.28 -15.94
C ALA A 111 -20.72 6.77 -15.71
N ALA A 112 -20.92 7.63 -14.70
CA ALA A 112 -22.22 8.21 -14.39
C ALA A 112 -22.74 9.13 -15.52
N ARG A 113 -21.83 9.87 -16.17
CA ARG A 113 -22.18 10.74 -17.31
C ARG A 113 -22.57 9.92 -18.54
N GLU A 114 -21.84 8.83 -18.84
CA GLU A 114 -22.19 7.93 -19.92
C GLU A 114 -23.56 7.27 -19.71
N THR A 115 -23.85 6.77 -18.50
CA THR A 115 -25.16 6.16 -18.21
C THR A 115 -26.30 7.15 -18.38
N LYS A 116 -26.09 8.40 -17.95
CA LYS A 116 -27.10 9.46 -18.07
C LYS A 116 -27.38 9.81 -19.53
N VAL A 117 -26.32 9.91 -20.35
CA VAL A 117 -26.45 10.14 -21.80
C VAL A 117 -27.18 8.99 -22.49
N VAL A 118 -26.85 7.74 -22.14
CA VAL A 118 -27.49 6.54 -22.71
C VAL A 118 -28.96 6.43 -22.31
N ALA A 119 -29.30 6.73 -21.05
CA ALA A 119 -30.69 6.72 -20.57
C ALA A 119 -31.54 7.79 -21.27
N MET A 120 -31.01 9.01 -21.42
CA MET A 120 -31.70 10.10 -22.11
C MET A 120 -31.93 9.77 -23.59
N ALA A 121 -30.98 9.13 -24.27
CA ALA A 121 -31.14 8.67 -25.64
C ALA A 121 -32.19 7.55 -25.77
N ALA A 122 -32.17 6.56 -24.88
CA ALA A 122 -33.12 5.44 -24.89
C ALA A 122 -34.57 5.86 -24.56
N GLU A 123 -34.74 6.90 -23.75
CA GLU A 123 -36.05 7.46 -23.42
C GLU A 123 -36.60 8.31 -24.59
N GLN A 124 -35.73 9.03 -25.30
CA GLN A 124 -36.10 9.76 -26.51
C GLN A 124 -36.51 8.82 -27.65
N SER A 125 -35.79 7.71 -27.85
CA SER A 125 -36.14 6.71 -28.86
C SER A 125 -37.49 6.05 -28.59
N ARG A 126 -37.78 5.68 -27.33
CA ARG A 126 -39.09 5.11 -26.96
C ARG A 126 -40.26 6.04 -27.26
N LYS A 127 -40.11 7.34 -26.99
CA LYS A 127 -41.14 8.35 -27.32
C LYS A 127 -41.39 8.49 -28.82
N TYR A 128 -40.41 8.21 -29.66
CA TYR A 128 -40.56 8.28 -31.11
C TYR A 128 -41.25 7.03 -31.66
N ASP A 129 -40.92 5.85 -31.12
CA ASP A 129 -41.51 4.58 -31.54
C ASP A 129 -43.00 4.48 -31.18
N GLU A 130 -43.43 5.04 -30.05
CA GLU A 130 -44.87 5.12 -29.65
C GLU A 130 -45.71 6.04 -30.54
N LEU A 131 -45.09 7.00 -31.25
CA LEU A 131 -45.79 7.92 -32.16
C LEU A 131 -45.86 7.40 -33.61
N GLN A 132 -45.21 6.28 -33.91
CA GLN A 132 -45.20 5.64 -35.23
C GLN A 132 -46.13 4.41 -35.33
N LEU A 133 -46.88 4.09 -34.27
CA LEU A 133 -47.88 3.02 -34.22
C LEU A 133 -49.31 3.60 -34.27
#